data_AF-A0A972N2I4-F1
#
_entry.id   AF-A0A972N2I4-F1
#
_cell.length_a   1.000
_cell.length_b   1.000
_cell.length_c   1.000
_cell.angle_alpha   90.00
_cell.angle_beta   90.00
_cell.angle_gamma   90.00
#
_symmetry.space_group_name_H-M   'P 1'
#
loop_
_entity.id
_entity.type
_entity.pdbx_description
1 polymer ?
#
loop_
_entity_poly.entity_id
_entity_poly.type
_entity_poly.pdbx_seq_one_letter_code
_entity_poly.pdbx_strand_id
1 'polypeptide(L)'
;MLKDLFYIGLGSALLAKEKVEEELNKLVEKGKLSKEEAKKLVEEAKKKGEEEEKKAKEELKKALKEILEELQIATKKDIEELKKSLKGE
;
A
#
# COMPACT_ATOMS: atom_id res chain seq x y z
N MET A 1 -11.94 5.04 -11.76
CA MET A 1 -10.89 4.03 -12.02
C MET A 1 -9.84 3.96 -10.91
N LEU A 2 -8.93 4.93 -10.74
CA LEU A 2 -7.91 4.86 -9.67
C LEU A 2 -8.51 4.83 -8.25
N LYS A 3 -9.56 5.64 -7.99
CA LYS A 3 -10.27 5.64 -6.71
C LYS A 3 -10.92 4.28 -6.41
N ASP A 4 -11.53 3.67 -7.43
CA ASP A 4 -12.21 2.38 -7.29
C ASP A 4 -11.21 1.26 -7.01
N LEU A 5 -10.07 1.25 -7.71
CA LEU A 5 -8.98 0.31 -7.46
C LEU A 5 -8.43 0.44 -6.03
N PHE A 6 -8.27 1.67 -5.55
CA PHE A 6 -7.86 1.92 -4.17
C PHE A 6 -8.88 1.37 -3.16
N TYR A 7 -10.18 1.62 -3.37
CA TYR A 7 -11.23 1.09 -2.49
C TYR A 7 -11.31 -0.44 -2.51
N ILE A 8 -11.19 -1.06 -3.69
CA ILE A 8 -11.16 -2.53 -3.82
C ILE A 8 -9.95 -3.10 -3.09
N GLY A 9 -8.77 -2.48 -3.23
CA GLY A 9 -7.56 -2.89 -2.52
C GLY A 9 -7.72 -2.84 -1.00
N LEU A 10 -8.22 -1.70 -0.48
CA LEU A 10 -8.45 -1.55 0.97
C LEU A 10 -9.50 -2.54 1.49
N GLY A 11 -10.62 -2.67 0.79
CA GLY A 11 -11.71 -3.57 1.19
C GLY A 11 -11.27 -5.02 1.20
N SER A 12 -10.54 -5.46 0.16
CA SER A 12 -10.02 -6.83 0.06
C SER A 12 -9.01 -7.12 1.17
N ALA A 13 -8.15 -6.16 1.52
CA ALA A 13 -7.20 -6.32 2.61
C ALA A 13 -7.90 -6.44 3.98
N LEU A 14 -8.96 -5.66 4.22
CA LEU A 14 -9.79 -5.79 5.43
C LEU A 14 -10.42 -7.17 5.54
N LEU A 15 -11.08 -7.64 4.46
CA LEU A 15 -11.72 -8.96 4.43
C LEU A 15 -10.71 -10.09 4.64
N ALA A 16 -9.52 -9.97 4.06
CA ALA A 16 -8.44 -10.94 4.26
C ALA A 16 -8.00 -11.00 5.72
N LYS A 17 -7.83 -9.83 6.37
CA LYS A 17 -7.49 -9.75 7.80
C LYS A 17 -8.55 -10.45 8.66
N GLU A 18 -9.82 -10.12 8.45
CA GLU A 18 -10.94 -10.72 9.18
C GLU A 18 -10.94 -12.25 9.03
N LYS A 19 -10.72 -12.75 7.80
CA LYS A 19 -10.72 -14.20 7.53
C LYS A 19 -9.55 -14.93 8.20
N VAL A 20 -8.36 -14.32 8.21
CA VAL A 20 -7.19 -14.88 8.88
C VAL A 20 -7.39 -14.93 10.39
N GLU A 21 -7.88 -13.85 11.00
CA GLU A 21 -8.18 -13.82 12.44
C GLU A 21 -9.25 -14.86 12.81
N GLU A 22 -10.30 -15.01 12.00
CA GLU A 22 -11.34 -16.03 12.18
C GLU A 22 -10.75 -17.45 12.18
N GLU A 23 -9.89 -17.78 11.21
CA GLU A 23 -9.32 -19.12 11.10
C GLU A 23 -8.32 -19.41 12.22
N LEU A 24 -7.50 -18.44 12.61
CA LEU A 24 -6.60 -18.56 13.76
C LEU A 24 -7.39 -18.79 15.06
N ASN A 25 -8.50 -18.08 15.25
CA ASN A 25 -9.38 -18.30 16.41
C ASN A 25 -9.96 -19.71 16.43
N LYS A 26 -10.38 -20.26 15.28
CA LYS A 26 -10.85 -21.66 15.20
C LYS A 26 -9.76 -22.66 15.56
N LEU A 27 -8.51 -22.40 15.20
CA LEU A 27 -7.38 -23.25 15.58
C LEU A 27 -7.13 -23.21 17.09
N VAL A 28 -7.30 -22.05 17.71
CA VAL A 28 -7.23 -21.89 19.17
C VAL A 28 -8.35 -22.65 19.87
N GLU A 29 -9.60 -22.51 19.41
CA GLU A 29 -10.75 -23.22 19.98
C GLU A 29 -10.60 -24.75 19.89
N LYS A 30 -9.99 -25.23 18.80
CA LYS A 30 -9.68 -26.66 18.60
C LYS A 30 -8.46 -27.13 19.40
N GLY A 31 -7.83 -26.26 20.20
CA GLY A 31 -6.63 -26.58 20.98
C GLY A 31 -5.39 -26.86 20.13
N LYS A 32 -5.40 -26.50 18.84
CA LYS A 32 -4.26 -26.71 17.93
C LYS A 32 -3.23 -25.59 18.00
N LEU A 33 -3.58 -24.48 18.64
CA LEU A 33 -2.76 -23.29 18.77
C LEU A 33 -3.09 -22.60 20.10
N SER A 34 -2.11 -22.02 20.78
CA SER A 34 -2.36 -21.14 21.92
C SER A 34 -2.81 -19.75 21.47
N LYS A 35 -3.45 -19.01 22.39
CA LYS A 35 -3.81 -17.60 22.15
C LYS A 35 -2.58 -16.72 21.92
N GLU A 36 -1.47 -16.97 22.62
CA GLU A 36 -0.23 -16.22 22.39
C GLU A 36 0.37 -16.48 21.01
N GLU A 37 0.40 -17.73 20.55
CA GLU A 37 0.90 -18.07 19.21
C GLU A 37 0.05 -17.44 18.11
N ALA A 38 -1.29 -17.49 18.24
CA ALA A 38 -2.19 -16.83 17.30
C ALA A 38 -1.92 -15.32 17.18
N LYS A 39 -1.78 -14.63 18.32
CA LYS A 39 -1.45 -13.20 18.35
C LYS A 39 -0.09 -12.92 17.72
N LYS A 40 0.91 -13.75 17.99
CA LYS A 40 2.24 -13.60 17.42
C LYS A 40 2.22 -13.71 15.90
N LEU A 41 1.47 -14.67 15.35
CA LEU A 41 1.30 -14.82 13.90
C LEU A 41 0.65 -13.60 13.26
N VAL A 42 -0.38 -13.02 13.89
CA VAL A 42 -1.03 -11.79 13.41
C VAL A 42 -0.06 -10.61 13.43
N GLU A 43 0.71 -10.44 14.51
CA GLU A 43 1.69 -9.36 14.62
C GLU A 43 2.84 -9.51 13.61
N GLU A 44 3.33 -10.72 13.37
CA GLU A 44 4.34 -10.99 12.35
C GLU A 44 3.80 -10.71 10.94
N ALA A 45 2.57 -11.13 10.65
CA ALA A 45 1.91 -10.84 9.38
C ALA A 45 1.72 -9.33 9.16
N LYS A 46 1.32 -8.60 10.21
CA LYS A 46 1.18 -7.14 10.18
C LYS A 46 2.51 -6.45 9.89
N LYS A 47 3.57 -6.82 10.62
CA LYS A 47 4.91 -6.24 10.44
C LYS A 47 5.42 -6.46 9.01
N LYS A 48 5.26 -7.68 8.48
CA LYS A 48 5.61 -7.97 7.09
C LYS A 48 4.77 -7.16 6.10
N GLY A 49 3.48 -6.99 6.39
CA GLY A 49 2.58 -6.14 5.61
C GLY A 49 3.04 -4.68 5.55
N GLU A 50 3.46 -4.11 6.68
CA GLU A 50 3.99 -2.73 6.74
C GLU A 50 5.28 -2.54 5.94
N GLU A 51 6.16 -3.56 5.89
CA GLU A 51 7.36 -3.55 5.07
C GLU A 51 7.05 -3.61 3.57
N GLU A 52 6.13 -4.49 3.16
CA GLU A 52 5.69 -4.61 1.77
C GLU A 52 4.88 -3.39 1.30
N GLU A 53 4.08 -2.76 2.18
CA GLU A 53 3.37 -1.51 1.88
C GLU A 53 4.34 -0.40 1.48
N LYS A 54 5.49 -0.27 2.16
CA LYS A 54 6.50 0.73 1.82
C LYS A 54 7.06 0.50 0.41
N LYS A 55 7.42 -0.75 0.09
CA LYS A 55 7.92 -1.11 -1.25
C LYS A 55 6.86 -0.85 -2.32
N ALA A 56 5.62 -1.28 -2.09
CA ALA A 56 4.51 -1.06 -3.01
C ALA A 56 4.24 0.43 -3.24
N LYS A 57 4.36 1.28 -2.20
CA LYS A 57 4.25 2.74 -2.34
C LYS A 57 5.35 3.33 -3.22
N GLU A 58 6.58 2.84 -3.12
CA GLU A 58 7.69 3.29 -3.96
C GLU A 58 7.50 2.86 -5.42
N GLU A 59 7.13 1.61 -5.64
CA GLU A 59 6.80 1.06 -6.96
C GLU A 59 5.66 1.85 -7.61
N LEU A 60 4.58 2.11 -6.87
CA LEU A 60 3.45 2.89 -7.35
C LEU A 60 3.86 4.32 -7.72
N LYS A 61 4.72 4.97 -6.91
CA LYS A 61 5.24 6.31 -7.24
C LYS A 61 6.07 6.30 -8.52
N LYS A 62 6.87 5.27 -8.77
CA LYS A 62 7.65 5.12 -10.01
C LYS A 62 6.73 4.95 -11.21
N ALA A 63 5.79 4.01 -11.15
CA ALA A 63 4.81 3.78 -12.20
C ALA A 63 4.01 5.04 -12.53
N LEU A 64 3.59 5.81 -11.52
CA LEU A 64 2.90 7.08 -11.74
C LEU A 64 3.80 8.11 -12.44
N LYS A 65 5.09 8.19 -12.10
CA LYS A 65 6.02 9.10 -12.78
C LYS A 65 6.21 8.72 -14.25
N GLU A 66 6.42 7.43 -14.52
CA GLU A 66 6.57 6.91 -15.90
C GLU A 66 5.34 7.26 -16.75
N ILE A 67 4.13 7.04 -16.23
CA ILE A 67 2.89 7.41 -16.93
C ILE A 67 2.82 8.92 -17.20
N LEU A 68 3.20 9.75 -16.23
CA LEU A 68 3.19 11.21 -16.42
C LEU A 68 4.19 11.66 -17.51
N GLU A 69 5.37 11.03 -17.56
CA GLU A 69 6.40 11.27 -18.57
C GLU A 69 5.93 10.82 -19.96
N GLU A 70 5.35 9.62 -20.09
CA GLU A 70 4.79 9.10 -21.33
C GLU A 70 3.67 9.99 -21.90
N LEU A 71 2.85 10.55 -21.02
CA LEU A 71 1.78 11.48 -21.39
C LEU A 71 2.28 12.93 -21.60
N GLN A 72 3.59 13.18 -21.46
CA GLN A 72 4.23 14.49 -21.57
C GLN A 72 3.59 15.55 -20.64
N ILE A 73 3.16 15.13 -19.45
CA ILE A 73 2.53 16.02 -18.47
C ILE A 73 3.63 16.75 -17.69
N ALA A 74 3.68 18.08 -17.83
CA ALA A 74 4.61 18.91 -17.08
C ALA A 74 4.34 18.85 -15.57
N THR A 75 5.40 18.61 -14.79
CA THR A 75 5.34 18.62 -13.34
C THR A 75 5.34 20.05 -12.80
N LYS A 76 4.99 20.21 -11.52
CA LYS A 76 5.09 21.51 -10.84
C LYS A 76 6.51 22.07 -10.88
N LYS A 77 7.53 21.20 -10.78
CA LYS A 77 8.93 21.61 -10.85
C LYS A 77 9.27 22.19 -12.23
N ASP A 78 8.84 21.52 -13.30
CA ASP A 78 9.06 21.98 -14.67
C ASP A 78 8.44 23.37 -14.90
N ILE A 79 7.24 23.59 -14.35
CA ILE A 79 6.55 24.88 -14.40
C ILE A 79 7.31 25.97 -13.60
N GLU A 80 7.84 25.62 -12.42
CA GLU A 80 8.62 26.56 -11.61
C GLU A 80 9.95 26.94 -12.27
N GLU A 81 10.64 25.99 -12.89
CA GLU A 81 11.86 26.23 -13.67
C GLU A 81 11.57 27.12 -14.88
N LEU A 82 10.49 26.84 -15.62
CA LEU A 82 10.05 27.69 -16.73
C LEU A 82 9.71 29.12 -16.26
N LYS A 83 9.07 29.27 -15.11
CA LYS A 83 8.76 30.61 -14.55
C LYS A 83 10.01 31.39 -14.18
N LYS A 84 11.06 30.72 -13.70
CA LYS A 84 12.35 31.36 -13.41
C LYS A 84 13.03 31.82 -14.70
N SER A 85 13.10 30.96 -15.72
CA SER A 85 13.72 31.33 -16.99
C SER A 85 13.00 32.49 -17.70
N LEU A 86 11.67 32.59 -17.54
CA LEU A 86 10.88 33.70 -18.10
C LEU A 86 11.01 35.02 -17.32
N LYS A 87 11.39 34.98 -16.04
CA LYS A 87 11.53 36.17 -15.21
C LYS A 87 12.88 36.90 -15.40
N GLY A 88 13.80 36.36 -16.19
CA GLY A 88 15.04 37.03 -16.55
C GLY A 88 15.98 37.25 -15.37
N GLU A 89 16.31 36.17 -14.64
CA GLU A 89 17.55 36.08 -13.86
C GLU A 89 18.58 35.24 -14.63
#